data_AF-A0A8T3V700-F1
#
_entry.id   AF-A0A8T3V700-F1
#
_cell.length_a   1.000
_cell.length_b   1.000
_cell.length_c   1.000
_cell.angle_alpha   90.00
_cell.angle_beta   90.00
_cell.angle_gamma   90.00
#
_symmetry.space_group_name_H-M   'P 1'
#
loop_
_entity.id
_entity.type
_entity.pdbx_description
1 polymer ?
#
loop_
_entity_poly.entity_id
_entity_poly.type
_entity_poly.pdbx_seq_one_letter_code
_entity_poly.pdbx_strand_id
1 'polypeptide(L)'
;AMRVLLTTRKTFYWCLPLSFLIWGLEIFRVFLVFSAFGPTLNFPGIGEVFVIATLVGMIPLLPGGLGTVDGTMIRFYSKAGIAVSLAAPVTIIERLISFWMTSIIGFMILPHYGSSVLDKNSIKTSAEELDKSSEEGESL
;
A
#
# COMPACT_ATOMS: atom_id res chain seq x y z
N ALA A 1 -3.03 -0.06 -22.87
CA ALA A 1 -2.24 -0.18 -21.62
C ALA A 1 -1.86 -1.61 -21.28
N MET A 2 -2.81 -2.55 -21.17
CA MET A 2 -2.55 -3.93 -20.69
C MET A 2 -1.64 -4.79 -21.59
N ARG A 3 -1.51 -4.45 -22.89
CA ARG A 3 -0.61 -5.15 -23.83
C ARG A 3 0.87 -4.74 -23.74
N VAL A 4 1.17 -3.59 -23.13
CA VAL A 4 2.56 -3.08 -23.04
C VAL A 4 3.34 -3.76 -21.90
N LEU A 5 2.65 -4.23 -20.85
CA LEU A 5 3.26 -4.95 -19.73
C LEU A 5 3.75 -6.36 -20.08
N LEU A 6 3.18 -6.99 -21.11
CA LEU A 6 3.55 -8.35 -21.53
C LEU A 6 4.73 -8.39 -22.53
N THR A 7 5.20 -7.23 -23.00
CA THR A 7 6.20 -7.14 -24.08
C THR A 7 7.65 -7.27 -23.60
N THR A 8 7.91 -7.17 -22.30
CA THR A 8 9.28 -7.12 -21.76
C THR A 8 9.56 -8.29 -20.82
N ARG A 9 9.93 -9.46 -21.37
CA ARG A 9 10.34 -10.66 -20.60
C ARG A 9 11.36 -10.36 -19.50
N LYS A 10 12.20 -9.34 -19.69
CA LYS A 10 13.19 -8.88 -18.72
C LYS A 10 12.54 -8.25 -17.47
N THR A 11 11.49 -7.43 -17.62
CA THR A 11 10.84 -6.74 -16.50
C THR A 11 10.14 -7.73 -15.56
N PHE A 12 9.50 -8.76 -16.11
CA PHE A 12 8.88 -9.82 -15.31
C PHE A 12 9.90 -10.54 -14.41
N TYR A 13 11.09 -10.80 -14.94
CA TYR A 13 12.16 -11.48 -14.20
C TYR A 13 12.73 -10.66 -13.04
N TRP A 14 12.66 -9.32 -13.11
CA TRP A 14 13.08 -8.43 -12.01
C TRP A 14 11.95 -8.17 -11.00
N CYS A 15 10.70 -8.10 -11.44
CA CYS A 15 9.55 -7.86 -10.55
C CYS A 15 9.26 -9.05 -9.63
N LEU A 16 9.46 -10.28 -10.09
CA LEU A 16 9.16 -11.49 -9.32
C LEU A 16 10.00 -11.63 -8.03
N PRO A 17 11.35 -11.58 -8.08
CA PRO A 17 12.16 -11.63 -6.86
C PRO A 17 11.95 -10.40 -5.98
N LEU A 18 11.70 -9.23 -6.58
CA LEU A 18 11.40 -8.01 -5.82
C LEU A 18 10.10 -8.16 -5.01
N SER A 19 9.06 -8.75 -5.60
CA SER A 19 7.81 -9.04 -4.89
C SER A 19 8.04 -10.02 -3.74
N PHE A 20 8.78 -11.10 -3.98
CA PHE A 20 9.16 -12.04 -2.92
C PHE A 20 9.92 -11.36 -1.78
N LEU A 21 10.86 -10.46 -2.10
CA LEU A 21 11.61 -9.69 -1.12
C LEU A 21 10.68 -8.80 -0.27
N ILE A 22 9.72 -8.13 -0.91
CA ILE A 22 8.74 -7.27 -0.23
C ILE A 22 7.89 -8.10 0.74
N TRP A 23 7.32 -9.21 0.29
CA TRP A 23 6.55 -10.11 1.16
C TRP A 23 7.39 -10.67 2.33
N GLY A 24 8.66 -10.99 2.08
CA GLY A 24 9.59 -11.42 3.13
C GLY A 24 9.85 -10.32 4.16
N LEU A 25 10.07 -9.08 3.71
CA LEU A 25 10.26 -7.92 4.59
C LEU A 25 9.00 -7.59 5.40
N GLU A 26 7.82 -7.76 4.82
CA GLU A 26 6.54 -7.59 5.52
C GLU A 26 6.41 -8.60 6.68
N ILE A 27 6.66 -9.88 6.41
CA ILE A 27 6.63 -10.94 7.45
C ILE A 27 7.69 -10.66 8.52
N PHE A 28 8.90 -10.26 8.11
CA PHE A 28 9.99 -9.91 9.02
C PHE A 28 9.64 -8.71 9.92
N ARG A 29 8.98 -7.69 9.37
CA ARG A 29 8.50 -6.54 10.14
C ARG A 29 7.49 -6.98 11.20
N VAL A 30 6.50 -7.78 10.84
CA VAL A 30 5.49 -8.28 11.80
C VAL A 30 6.16 -9.11 12.89
N PHE A 31 7.13 -9.93 12.53
CA PHE A 31 7.95 -10.66 13.50
C PHE A 31 8.67 -9.73 14.49
N LEU A 32 9.29 -8.64 14.02
CA LEU A 32 9.92 -7.65 14.89
C LEU A 32 8.92 -6.99 15.84
N VAL A 33 7.71 -6.67 15.36
CA VAL A 33 6.65 -6.13 16.22
C VAL A 33 6.29 -7.14 17.30
N PHE A 34 6.04 -8.40 16.97
CA PHE A 34 5.75 -9.44 17.97
C PHE A 34 6.89 -9.65 18.98
N SER A 35 8.13 -9.61 18.50
CA SER A 35 9.33 -9.72 19.35
C SER A 35 9.39 -8.62 20.41
N ALA A 36 8.94 -7.41 20.08
CA ALA A 36 8.90 -6.29 21.03
C ALA A 36 7.91 -6.49 22.19
N PHE A 37 6.88 -7.33 22.02
CA PHE A 37 5.84 -7.55 23.03
C PHE A 37 6.13 -8.73 23.98
N GLY A 38 7.08 -9.62 23.66
CA GLY A 38 7.63 -10.61 24.59
C GLY A 38 7.19 -12.08 24.42
N PRO A 39 5.98 -12.42 23.92
CA PRO A 39 5.60 -13.81 23.69
C PRO A 39 6.26 -14.44 22.47
N THR A 40 6.90 -15.59 22.69
CA THR A 40 7.49 -16.45 21.66
C THR A 40 6.41 -17.30 20.99
N LEU A 41 5.75 -16.77 19.96
CA LEU A 41 5.07 -17.64 19.01
C LEU A 41 6.10 -18.35 18.14
N ASN A 42 5.75 -19.55 17.70
CA ASN A 42 6.47 -20.23 16.65
C ASN A 42 6.44 -19.35 15.38
N PHE A 43 7.64 -19.00 14.90
CA PHE A 43 7.90 -18.14 13.73
C PHE A 43 6.97 -18.39 12.51
N PRO A 44 6.62 -19.65 12.16
CA PRO A 44 5.74 -19.93 11.02
C PRO A 44 4.30 -19.41 11.20
N GLY A 45 3.75 -19.50 12.43
CA GLY A 45 2.34 -19.18 12.69
C GLY A 45 2.02 -17.69 12.57
N ILE A 46 2.99 -16.82 12.83
CA ILE A 46 2.84 -15.36 12.65
C ILE A 46 2.69 -15.02 11.16
N GLY A 47 3.55 -15.60 10.32
CA GLY A 47 3.55 -15.35 8.88
C GLY A 47 2.25 -15.81 8.22
N GLU A 48 1.75 -17.00 8.57
CA GLU A 48 0.49 -17.52 8.04
C GLU A 48 -0.70 -16.62 8.35
N VAL A 49 -0.83 -16.20 9.61
CA VAL A 49 -1.92 -15.28 10.02
C VAL A 49 -1.81 -13.95 9.28
N PHE A 50 -0.61 -13.40 9.15
CA PHE A 50 -0.40 -12.13 8.45
C PHE A 50 -0.81 -12.22 6.97
N VAL A 51 -0.42 -13.28 6.27
CA VAL A 51 -0.78 -13.48 4.85
C VAL A 51 -2.29 -13.59 4.71
N ILE A 52 -2.95 -14.39 5.54
CA ILE A 52 -4.42 -14.55 5.51
C ILE A 52 -5.11 -13.21 5.81
N ALA A 53 -4.67 -12.48 6.84
CA ALA A 53 -5.24 -11.19 7.19
C ALA A 53 -5.07 -10.15 6.07
N THR A 54 -3.91 -10.15 5.39
CA THR A 54 -3.63 -9.29 4.25
C THR A 54 -4.54 -9.61 3.06
N LEU A 55 -4.74 -10.89 2.76
CA LEU A 55 -5.68 -11.33 1.72
C LEU A 55 -7.12 -10.92 2.03
N VAL A 56 -7.57 -11.07 3.28
CA VAL A 56 -8.90 -10.57 3.69
C VAL A 56 -8.97 -9.05 3.62
N GLY A 57 -7.87 -8.35 3.93
CA GLY A 57 -7.76 -6.91 3.80
C GLY A 57 -7.86 -6.38 2.37
N MET A 58 -7.71 -7.24 1.35
CA MET A 58 -8.00 -6.88 -0.03
C MET A 58 -9.49 -6.70 -0.31
N ILE A 59 -10.38 -7.06 0.62
CA ILE A 59 -11.81 -6.76 0.57
C ILE A 59 -12.00 -5.38 1.25
N PRO A 60 -12.06 -4.28 0.49
CA PRO A 60 -12.04 -2.95 1.07
C PRO A 60 -13.47 -2.55 1.45
N LEU A 61 -13.87 -2.82 2.70
CA LEU A 61 -15.16 -2.35 3.24
C LEU A 61 -15.10 -0.88 3.69
N LEU A 62 -13.91 -0.41 4.08
CA LEU A 62 -13.64 0.96 4.58
C LEU A 62 -12.38 1.52 3.91
N PRO A 63 -12.23 2.86 3.77
CA PRO A 63 -11.00 3.45 3.26
C PRO A 63 -9.82 3.04 4.15
N GLY A 64 -8.79 2.45 3.55
CA GLY A 64 -7.63 1.91 4.27
C GLY A 64 -7.86 0.59 5.03
N GLY A 65 -9.04 -0.04 4.90
CA GLY A 65 -9.35 -1.33 5.54
C GLY A 65 -9.49 -1.26 7.07
N LEU A 66 -9.71 -0.06 7.61
CA LEU A 66 -9.89 0.17 9.06
C LEU A 66 -11.00 -0.72 9.63
N GLY A 67 -10.78 -1.30 10.80
CA GLY A 67 -11.73 -2.18 11.49
C GLY A 67 -11.85 -3.57 10.89
N THR A 68 -11.87 -3.71 9.56
CA THR A 68 -11.92 -5.02 8.89
C THR A 68 -10.61 -5.76 9.10
N VAL A 69 -9.48 -5.13 8.75
CA VAL A 69 -8.17 -5.76 8.86
C VAL A 69 -7.74 -5.92 10.32
N ASP A 70 -8.03 -4.91 11.15
CA ASP A 70 -7.75 -4.96 12.58
C ASP A 70 -8.50 -6.13 13.23
N GLY A 71 -9.78 -6.27 12.89
CA GLY A 71 -10.64 -7.35 13.37
C GLY A 71 -10.17 -8.73 12.89
N THR A 72 -9.76 -8.88 11.63
CA THR A 72 -9.21 -10.16 11.17
C THR A 72 -7.90 -10.49 11.85
N MET A 73 -6.94 -9.56 11.91
CA MET A 73 -5.66 -9.80 12.57
C MET A 73 -5.86 -10.25 14.02
N ILE A 74 -6.63 -9.51 14.81
CA ILE A 74 -6.91 -9.85 16.21
C ILE A 74 -7.60 -11.22 16.32
N ARG A 75 -8.58 -11.51 15.46
CA ARG A 75 -9.32 -12.77 15.51
C ARG A 75 -8.48 -13.97 15.08
N PHE A 76 -7.64 -13.84 14.07
CA PHE A 76 -6.74 -14.90 13.63
C PHE A 76 -5.60 -15.12 14.63
N TYR A 77 -5.03 -14.05 15.18
CA TYR A 77 -4.06 -14.16 16.27
C TYR A 77 -4.66 -14.84 17.50
N SER A 78 -5.90 -14.50 17.87
CA SER A 78 -6.62 -15.16 18.95
C SER A 78 -6.86 -16.65 18.67
N LYS A 79 -7.21 -17.01 17.44
CA LYS A 79 -7.31 -18.42 17.00
C LYS A 79 -5.97 -19.14 17.01
N ALA A 80 -4.86 -18.43 16.78
CA ALA A 80 -3.51 -18.96 16.86
C ALA A 80 -3.00 -19.11 18.31
N GLY A 81 -3.84 -18.86 19.32
CA GLY A 81 -3.52 -19.03 20.75
C GLY A 81 -3.01 -17.78 21.46
N ILE A 82 -3.08 -16.61 20.81
CA ILE A 82 -2.58 -15.34 21.35
C ILE A 82 -3.70 -14.68 22.15
N ALA A 83 -3.39 -14.22 23.37
CA ALA A 83 -4.36 -13.45 24.14
C ALA A 83 -4.76 -12.16 23.38
N VAL A 84 -6.05 -11.84 23.37
CA VAL A 84 -6.56 -10.62 22.69
C VAL A 84 -5.89 -9.35 23.23
N SER A 85 -5.55 -9.36 24.52
CA SER A 85 -4.78 -8.28 25.19
C SER A 85 -3.41 -8.02 24.57
N LEU A 86 -2.83 -9.00 23.89
CA LEU A 86 -1.57 -8.88 23.16
C LEU A 86 -1.79 -8.68 21.65
N ALA A 87 -2.76 -9.39 21.07
CA ALA A 87 -3.04 -9.34 19.65
C ALA A 87 -3.50 -7.94 19.19
N ALA A 88 -4.30 -7.24 20.01
CA ALA A 88 -4.77 -5.89 19.72
C ALA A 88 -3.62 -4.85 19.63
N PRO A 89 -2.77 -4.68 20.66
CA PRO A 89 -1.68 -3.70 20.59
C PRO A 89 -0.65 -4.04 19.49
N VAL A 90 -0.35 -5.32 19.27
CA VAL A 90 0.54 -5.73 18.15
C VAL A 90 -0.04 -5.30 16.80
N THR A 91 -1.33 -5.56 16.58
CA THR A 91 -2.04 -5.17 15.34
C THR A 91 -2.01 -3.65 15.14
N ILE A 92 -2.26 -2.88 16.19
CA ILE A 92 -2.26 -1.41 16.10
C ILE A 92 -0.86 -0.87 15.77
N ILE A 93 0.20 -1.38 16.41
CA ILE A 93 1.58 -0.99 16.12
C ILE A 93 1.97 -1.37 14.69
N GLU A 94 1.59 -2.57 14.25
CA GLU A 94 1.81 -3.02 12.87
C GLU A 94 1.18 -2.04 11.88
N ARG A 95 -0.10 -1.71 12.08
CA ARG A 95 -0.83 -0.76 11.23
C ARG A 95 -0.18 0.61 11.22
N LEU A 96 0.26 1.10 12.37
CA LEU A 96 0.90 2.41 12.52
C LEU A 96 2.15 2.52 11.64
N ILE A 97 2.96 1.46 11.61
CA ILE A 97 4.20 1.41 10.83
C ILE A 97 3.89 1.20 9.34
N SER A 98 3.01 0.26 9.02
CA SER A 98 2.80 -0.20 7.64
C SER A 98 1.93 0.73 6.83
N PHE A 99 0.88 1.28 7.45
CA PHE A 99 -0.14 2.07 6.76
C PHE A 99 -0.03 3.56 7.12
N TRP A 100 0.02 3.91 8.40
CA TRP A 100 -0.06 5.32 8.80
C TRP A 100 1.23 6.08 8.54
N MET A 101 2.39 5.52 8.89
CA MET A 101 3.69 6.15 8.59
C MET A 101 3.89 6.32 7.08
N THR A 102 3.66 5.28 6.29
CA THR A 102 3.82 5.31 4.83
C THR A 102 2.85 6.31 4.19
N SER A 103 1.60 6.38 4.67
CA SER A 103 0.62 7.35 4.20
C SER A 103 1.02 8.79 4.52
N ILE A 104 1.50 9.07 5.74
CA ILE A 104 1.96 10.40 6.14
C ILE A 104 3.16 10.84 5.29
N ILE A 105 4.14 9.95 5.10
CA ILE A 105 5.32 10.22 4.27
C ILE A 105 4.88 10.49 2.82
N GLY A 106 4.00 9.66 2.26
CA GLY A 106 3.44 9.86 0.93
C GLY A 106 2.72 11.21 0.81
N PHE A 107 1.91 11.57 1.81
CA PHE A 107 1.20 12.84 1.86
C PHE A 107 2.14 14.04 1.94
N MET A 108 3.24 13.96 2.71
CA MET A 108 4.25 15.03 2.79
C MET A 108 5.01 15.22 1.48
N ILE A 109 5.27 14.14 0.73
CA ILE A 109 6.01 14.19 -0.54
C ILE A 109 5.10 14.67 -1.69
N LEU A 110 3.80 14.36 -1.63
CA LEU A 110 2.82 14.69 -2.67
C LEU A 110 2.84 16.16 -3.12
N PRO A 111 2.83 17.18 -2.24
CA PRO A 111 2.86 18.58 -2.68
C PRO A 111 4.17 18.96 -3.36
N HIS A 112 5.29 18.31 -3.03
CA HIS A 112 6.60 18.65 -3.57
C HIS A 112 6.78 18.15 -5.03
N TYR A 113 6.20 17.00 -5.38
CA TYR A 113 6.28 16.45 -6.74
C TYR A 113 4.99 16.68 -7.54
N GLY A 114 3.84 16.77 -6.88
CA GLY A 114 2.53 16.96 -7.49
C GLY A 114 2.35 18.34 -8.13
N SER A 115 2.97 19.39 -7.58
CA SER A 115 2.95 20.72 -8.17
C SER A 115 3.52 20.72 -9.60
N SER A 116 4.60 19.99 -9.84
CA SER A 116 5.25 19.90 -11.16
C SER A 116 4.41 19.19 -12.24
N VAL A 117 3.47 18.32 -11.82
CA VAL A 117 2.57 17.59 -12.73
C VAL A 117 1.31 18.43 -13.01
N LEU A 118 0.80 19.15 -12.00
CA LEU A 118 -0.32 20.08 -12.15
C LEU A 118 0.03 21.26 -13.07
N ASP A 119 1.27 21.76 -12.99
CA ASP A 119 1.75 22.88 -13.82
C ASP A 119 1.88 22.51 -15.31
N LYS A 120 2.29 21.27 -15.63
CA LYS A 120 2.34 20.81 -17.03
C LYS A 120 0.94 20.66 -17.64
N ASN A 121 -0.05 20.29 -16.83
CA ASN A 121 -1.41 20.06 -17.32
C ASN A 121 -2.18 21.38 -17.52
N SER A 122 -1.93 22.40 -16.68
CA SER A 122 -2.47 23.75 -16.88
C SER A 122 -1.90 24.41 -18.15
N ILE A 123 -0.58 24.33 -18.37
CA ILE A 123 0.06 24.88 -19.58
C ILE A 123 -0.44 24.22 -20.86
N LYS A 124 -0.63 22.89 -20.86
CA LYS A 124 -1.15 22.17 -22.03
C LYS A 124 -2.60 22.55 -22.35
N THR A 125 -3.41 22.78 -21.31
CA THR A 125 -4.81 23.22 -21.45
C THR A 125 -4.89 24.65 -22.02
N SER A 126 -4.08 25.58 -21.51
CA SER A 126 -4.02 26.95 -22.06
C SER A 126 -3.49 26.99 -23.49
N ALA A 127 -2.56 26.11 -23.86
CA ALA A 127 -2.07 26.03 -25.25
C ALA A 127 -3.16 25.54 -26.23
N GLU A 128 -3.99 24.58 -25.84
CA GLU A 128 -5.10 24.07 -26.68
C GLU A 128 -6.27 25.07 -26.80
N GLU A 129 -6.50 25.93 -25.79
CA GLU A 129 -7.51 27.01 -25.85
C GLU A 129 -7.07 28.16 -26.78
N LEU A 130 -5.79 28.53 -26.76
CA LEU A 130 -5.24 29.58 -27.63
C LEU A 130 -5.26 29.18 -29.12
N ASP A 131 -4.96 27.92 -29.42
CA ASP A 131 -4.98 27.37 -30.78
C ASP A 131 -6.40 27.39 -31.38
N LYS A 132 -7.40 26.94 -30.62
CA LYS A 132 -8.82 26.98 -31.03
C LYS A 132 -9.34 28.40 -31.28
N SER A 133 -8.92 29.37 -30.47
CA SER A 133 -9.36 30.77 -30.62
C SER A 133 -8.79 31.45 -31.88
N SER A 134 -7.64 30.95 -32.38
CA SER A 134 -7.01 31.48 -33.60
C SER A 134 -7.65 30.90 -34.86
N GLU A 135 -8.04 29.62 -34.85
CA GLU A 135 -8.74 28.98 -35.99
C GLU A 135 -10.17 29.53 -36.20
N GLU A 136 -10.90 29.86 -35.15
CA GLU A 136 -12.24 30.46 -35.26
C GLU A 136 -12.18 31.89 -35.84
N GLY A 137 -11.12 32.65 -35.54
CA GLY A 137 -10.91 34.02 -36.02
C GLY A 137 -10.52 34.14 -37.50
N GLU A 138 -9.93 33.09 -38.10
CA GLU A 138 -9.59 33.06 -39.53
C GLU A 138 -10.72 32.55 -40.44
N SER A 139 -11.84 32.09 -39.86
CA SER A 139 -12.97 31.50 -40.61
C SER A 139 -14.14 32.46 -40.91
N LEU A 140 -14.02 33.74 -40.54
CA LEU A 140 -14.97 34.84 -40.80
C LEU A 140 -14.40 35.86 -41.79
#